data_AF-A9DDA9-F1
#
_entry.id   AF-A9DDA9-F1
#
_cell.length_a   1.000
_cell.length_b   1.000
_cell.length_c   1.000
_cell.angle_alpha   90.00
_cell.angle_beta   90.00
_cell.angle_gamma   90.00
#
_symmetry.space_group_name_H-M   'P 1'
#
loop_
_entity.id
_entity.type
_entity.pdbx_description
1 polymer ?
#
loop_
_entity_poly.entity_id
_entity_poly.type
_entity_poly.pdbx_seq_one_letter_code
_entity_poly.pdbx_strand_id
1 'polypeptide(L)' 'MNQSGFSLVGCMVSPGFTFDDFELFSQESLLAEYPQHEEVIRRLSRVE' A
#
# COMPACT_ATOMS: atom_id res chain seq x y z
N MET A 1 0.14 -13.93 12.71
CA MET A 1 1.23 -13.01 12.37
C MET A 1 0.66 -11.60 12.34
N ASN A 2 0.80 -10.87 13.46
CA ASN A 2 0.51 -9.44 13.69
C ASN A 2 0.40 -9.28 15.21
N GLN A 3 1.53 -9.42 15.88
CA GLN A 3 1.62 -9.10 17.30
C GLN A 3 2.03 -7.64 17.40
N SER A 4 1.45 -6.92 18.35
CA SER A 4 1.86 -5.56 18.67
C SER A 4 3.36 -5.55 18.96
N GLY A 5 4.10 -4.66 18.30
CA GLY A 5 5.56 -4.61 18.38
C GLY A 5 6.15 -3.69 17.33
N PHE A 6 7.44 -3.84 17.06
CA PHE A 6 8.15 -3.09 16.03
C PHE A 6 8.80 -4.04 15.03
N SER A 7 9.03 -3.53 13.82
CA SER A 7 9.84 -4.20 12.79
C SER A 7 10.84 -3.20 12.25
N LEU A 8 12.12 -3.62 12.14
CA LEU A 8 13.17 -2.85 11.50
C LEU A 8 13.56 -3.57 10.21
N VAL A 9 13.48 -2.85 9.10
CA VAL A 9 13.78 -3.39 7.77
C VAL A 9 14.60 -2.38 6.97
N GLY A 10 15.42 -2.90 6.05
CA GLY A 10 16.05 -2.12 5.00
C GLY A 10 15.44 -2.51 3.66
N CYS A 11 14.97 -1.54 2.89
CA CYS A 11 14.41 -1.75 1.56
C CYS A 11 15.32 -1.09 0.52
N MET A 12 15.79 -1.86 -0.45
CA MET A 12 16.61 -1.39 -1.58
C MET A 12 15.80 -1.59 -2.87
N VAL A 13 15.86 -0.62 -3.77
CA VAL A 13 15.19 -0.65 -5.08
C VAL A 13 16.24 -0.49 -6.18
N SER A 14 16.13 -1.28 -7.25
CA SER A 14 17.01 -1.22 -8.42
C SER A 14 16.18 -1.35 -9.70
N PRO A 15 16.22 -0.38 -10.64
CA PRO A 15 16.96 0.90 -10.59
C PRO A 15 16.57 1.78 -9.40
N GLY A 16 17.41 2.78 -9.09
CA GLY A 16 17.20 3.62 -7.91
C GLY A 16 15.78 4.20 -7.86
N PHE A 17 15.18 4.21 -6.67
CA PHE A 17 13.85 4.76 -6.47
C PHE A 17 13.77 6.23 -6.93
N THR A 18 12.73 6.56 -7.70
CA THR A 18 12.37 7.93 -8.05
C THR A 18 10.89 8.18 -7.77
N PHE A 19 10.50 9.45 -7.57
CA PHE A 19 9.09 9.79 -7.42
C PHE A 19 8.30 9.63 -8.72
N ASP A 20 8.97 9.71 -9.87
CA ASP A 20 8.35 9.48 -11.17
C ASP A 20 7.86 8.02 -11.32
N ASP A 21 8.45 7.09 -10.56
CA ASP A 21 8.08 5.68 -10.50
C ASP A 21 7.17 5.34 -9.30
N PHE A 22 6.80 6.33 -8.47
CA PHE A 22 5.99 6.11 -7.27
C PHE A 22 4.56 6.62 -7.45
N GLU A 23 3.58 5.78 -7.12
CA GLU A 23 2.17 6.14 -7.12
C GLU A 23 1.51 5.70 -5.82
N LEU A 24 0.72 6.60 -5.21
CA LEU A 24 -0.10 6.31 -4.06
C LEU A 24 -1.57 6.41 -4.47
N PHE A 25 -2.28 5.27 -4.40
CA PHE A 25 -3.67 5.20 -4.81
C PHE A 25 -4.63 5.58 -3.67
N SER A 26 -5.76 6.18 -4.03
CA SER A 26 -6.88 6.39 -3.10
C SER A 26 -7.65 5.09 -2.88
N GLN A 27 -8.27 4.95 -1.70
CA GLN A 27 -9.09 3.78 -1.38
C GLN A 27 -10.27 3.64 -2.36
N GLU A 28 -10.86 4.75 -2.79
CA GLU A 28 -11.99 4.79 -3.72
C GLU A 28 -11.59 4.20 -5.08
N SER A 29 -10.43 4.59 -5.60
CA SER A 29 -9.93 4.11 -6.90
C SER A 29 -9.66 2.61 -6.86
N LEU A 30 -9.02 2.13 -5.78
CA LEU A 30 -8.74 0.71 -5.59
C LEU A 30 -10.01 -0.12 -5.45
N LEU A 31 -11.02 0.36 -4.74
CA LEU A 31 -12.30 -0.34 -4.57
C LEU A 31 -13.12 -0.38 -5.87
N ALA A 32 -13.03 0.66 -6.70
CA ALA A 32 -13.69 0.69 -8.00
C ALA A 32 -13.10 -0.35 -8.96
N GLU A 33 -11.77 -0.51 -8.95
CA GLU A 33 -11.07 -1.43 -9.85
C GLU A 33 -11.02 -2.87 -9.31
N TYR A 34 -10.92 -3.04 -8.00
CA TYR A 34 -10.75 -4.34 -7.33
C TYR A 34 -11.78 -4.60 -6.21
N PRO A 35 -13.09 -4.57 -6.52
CA PRO A 35 -14.13 -4.70 -5.51
C PRO A 35 -14.07 -6.03 -4.73
N GLN A 36 -13.58 -7.10 -5.35
CA GLN A 36 -13.41 -8.41 -4.70
C GLN A 36 -12.35 -8.43 -3.58
N HIS A 37 -11.50 -7.40 -3.49
CA HIS A 37 -10.43 -7.27 -2.49
C HIS A 37 -10.75 -6.21 -1.42
N GLU A 38 -12.03 -5.88 -1.23
CA GLU A 38 -12.49 -4.83 -0.34
C GLU A 38 -11.86 -4.88 1.07
N GLU A 39 -11.83 -6.05 1.70
CA GLU A 39 -11.34 -6.19 3.09
C GLU A 39 -9.87 -5.75 3.23
N VAL A 40 -8.99 -6.20 2.32
CA VAL A 40 -7.57 -5.87 2.39
C VAL A 40 -7.32 -4.43 1.96
N ILE A 41 -8.06 -3.91 0.98
CA ILE A 41 -7.96 -2.52 0.52
C ILE A 41 -8.33 -1.58 1.67
N ARG A 42 -9.46 -1.81 2.36
CA ARG A 42 -9.87 -1.00 3.52
C ARG A 42 -8.88 -1.07 4.69
N ARG A 43 -8.12 -2.16 4.82
CA ARG A 43 -7.13 -2.32 5.88
C ARG A 43 -5.80 -1.59 5.59
N LEU A 44 -5.41 -1.46 4.32
CA LEU A 44 -4.10 -0.97 3.92
C LEU A 44 -4.12 0.40 3.19
N SER A 45 -5.29 0.94 2.90
CA SER A 45 -5.47 2.27 2.30
C SER A 45 -6.35 3.18 3.18
N ARG A 46 -6.54 4.44 2.78
CA ARG A 46 -7.38 5.41 3.49
C ARG A 46 -8.30 6.16 2.52
N VAL A 47 -9.45 6.55 3.05
CA VAL A 47 -10.38 7.50 2.43
C VAL A 47 -9.74 8.89 2.52
N GLU A 48 -9.62 9.59 1.40
CA GLU A 48 -9.16 10.99 1.33
C GLU A 48 -10.24 11.99 1.75
#